data_AF-A0A531M4I4-F1
#
_entry.id   AF-A0A531M4I4-F1
#
_cell.length_a   1.000
_cell.length_b   1.000
_cell.length_c   1.000
_cell.angle_alpha   90.00
_cell.angle_beta   90.00
_cell.angle_gamma   90.00
#
_symmetry.space_group_name_H-M   'P 1'
#
loop_
_entity.id
_entity.type
_entity.pdbx_description
1 polymer ?
#
loop_
_entity_poly.entity_id
_entity_poly.type
_entity_poly.pdbx_seq_one_letter_code
_entity_poly.pdbx_strand_id
1 'polypeptide(L)'
;FVPLQKTVTSILAAIRHKANPVMLDFLPVSEGVEDHATQTPLAVSKCADMVALWRRLIAFELMAAAQAVDLREGLALAPRTAAVHTAIRALVPALNEDRPLGVDAEALHAALAGGRWQGASAPADLVQEQA
;
A
#
# COMPACT_ATOMS: atom_id res chain seq x y z
N PHE A 1 15.73 -9.61 -4.17
CA PHE A 1 14.27 -9.32 -4.10
C PHE A 1 13.36 -10.53 -4.00
N VAL A 2 13.73 -11.72 -4.52
CA VAL A 2 12.90 -12.95 -4.44
C VAL A 2 12.32 -13.24 -3.04
N PRO A 3 13.06 -13.08 -1.92
CA PRO A 3 12.49 -13.31 -0.57
C PRO A 3 11.25 -12.47 -0.25
N LEU A 4 11.14 -11.25 -0.81
CA LEU A 4 9.97 -10.37 -0.59
C LEU A 4 8.70 -10.88 -1.26
N GLN A 5 8.83 -11.65 -2.35
CA GLN A 5 7.68 -12.14 -3.11
C GLN A 5 6.78 -13.06 -2.28
N LYS A 6 7.35 -13.78 -1.30
CA LYS A 6 6.58 -14.61 -0.35
C LYS A 6 5.66 -13.73 0.50
N THR A 7 6.20 -12.66 1.07
CA THR A 7 5.45 -11.69 1.88
C THR A 7 4.40 -10.96 1.05
N VAL A 8 4.77 -10.50 -0.15
CA VAL A 8 3.85 -9.88 -1.12
C VAL A 8 2.67 -10.79 -1.44
N THR A 9 2.93 -12.07 -1.73
CA THR A 9 1.90 -13.07 -2.04
C THR A 9 0.95 -13.28 -0.86
N SER A 10 1.50 -13.38 0.36
CA SER A 10 0.70 -13.51 1.58
C SER A 10 -0.21 -12.28 1.82
N ILE A 11 0.32 -11.07 1.67
CA ILE A 11 -0.45 -9.83 1.81
C ILE A 11 -1.56 -9.77 0.78
N LEU A 12 -1.26 -10.08 -0.48
CA LEU A 12 -2.25 -10.07 -1.56
C LEU A 12 -3.36 -11.09 -1.31
N ALA A 13 -3.03 -12.28 -0.79
CA ALA A 13 -4.02 -13.28 -0.39
C ALA A 13 -4.91 -12.76 0.76
N ALA A 14 -4.32 -12.09 1.76
CA ALA A 14 -5.08 -11.49 2.86
C ALA A 14 -6.02 -10.38 2.39
N ILE A 15 -5.57 -9.51 1.49
CA ILE A 15 -6.42 -8.48 0.85
C ILE A 15 -7.58 -9.13 0.12
N ARG A 16 -7.32 -10.15 -0.71
CA ARG A 16 -8.37 -10.86 -1.45
C ARG A 16 -9.38 -11.53 -0.53
N HIS A 17 -8.92 -12.18 0.54
CA HIS A 17 -9.81 -12.77 1.53
C HIS A 17 -10.68 -11.70 2.22
N LYS A 18 -10.08 -10.57 2.61
CA LYS A 18 -10.82 -9.42 3.12
C LYS A 18 -11.71 -8.78 2.06
N ALA A 19 -11.51 -8.94 0.76
CA ALA A 19 -12.39 -8.32 -0.24
C ALA A 19 -13.79 -8.95 -0.31
N ASN A 20 -14.01 -10.14 0.27
CA ASN A 20 -15.32 -10.80 0.27
C ASN A 20 -16.41 -9.91 0.89
N PRO A 21 -17.60 -9.74 0.28
CA PRO A 21 -18.63 -8.86 0.83
C PRO A 21 -19.18 -9.42 2.15
N VAL A 22 -19.32 -8.56 3.17
CA VAL A 22 -19.89 -8.93 4.47
C VAL A 22 -21.35 -8.52 4.62
N MET A 23 -21.79 -7.54 3.84
CA MET A 23 -23.16 -7.00 3.86
C MET A 23 -24.22 -7.97 3.31
N LEU A 24 -23.81 -9.12 2.76
CA LEU A 24 -24.74 -10.13 2.25
C LEU A 24 -25.22 -11.09 3.34
N ASP A 25 -24.63 -11.03 4.54
CA ASP A 25 -24.93 -11.93 5.65
C ASP A 25 -25.53 -11.13 6.81
N PHE A 26 -26.79 -11.43 7.14
CA PHE A 26 -27.50 -10.84 8.27
C PHE A 26 -28.55 -11.83 8.79
N LEU A 27 -28.86 -11.71 10.07
CA LEU A 27 -29.97 -12.42 10.70
C LEU A 27 -31.03 -11.41 11.12
N PRO A 28 -32.32 -11.69 10.89
CA PRO A 28 -33.38 -10.86 11.41
C PRO A 28 -33.35 -10.90 12.94
N VAL A 29 -33.50 -9.75 13.57
CA VAL A 29 -33.54 -9.62 15.03
C VAL A 29 -34.77 -8.82 15.45
N SER A 30 -34.98 -8.69 16.76
CA SER A 30 -36.14 -7.99 17.33
C SER A 30 -37.48 -8.50 16.79
N GLU A 31 -37.70 -9.82 16.83
CA GLU A 31 -38.93 -10.47 16.31
C GLU A 31 -39.27 -10.09 14.85
N GLY A 32 -38.25 -9.83 14.03
CA GLY A 32 -38.41 -9.48 12.63
C GLY A 32 -38.71 -8.00 12.37
N VAL A 33 -38.58 -7.12 13.37
CA VAL A 33 -38.62 -5.66 13.16
C VAL A 33 -37.34 -5.18 12.50
N GLU A 34 -36.19 -5.71 12.92
CA GLU A 34 -34.90 -5.47 12.28
C GLU A 34 -34.61 -6.66 11.35
N ASP A 35 -35.34 -6.70 10.23
CA ASP A 35 -35.31 -7.79 9.25
C ASP A 35 -34.15 -7.69 8.26
N HIS A 36 -33.34 -6.62 8.32
CA HIS A 36 -32.16 -6.44 7.48
C HIS A 36 -31.04 -5.71 8.22
N ALA A 37 -29.78 -6.06 7.89
CA ALA A 37 -28.62 -5.35 8.42
C ALA A 37 -27.50 -5.27 7.37
N THR A 38 -26.76 -4.15 7.39
CA THR A 38 -25.72 -3.85 6.39
C THR A 38 -24.34 -4.38 6.76
N GLN A 39 -24.13 -4.82 8.00
CA GLN A 39 -22.81 -5.12 8.57
C GLN A 39 -21.81 -3.95 8.45
N THR A 40 -22.29 -2.70 8.44
CA THR A 40 -21.44 -1.50 8.20
C THR A 40 -20.20 -1.43 9.09
N PRO A 41 -20.25 -1.66 10.42
CA PRO A 41 -19.05 -1.62 11.26
C PRO A 41 -17.96 -2.60 10.80
N LEU A 42 -18.36 -3.81 10.42
CA LEU A 42 -17.44 -4.82 9.91
C LEU A 42 -16.89 -4.42 8.53
N ALA A 43 -17.73 -3.88 7.65
CA ALA A 43 -17.35 -3.40 6.33
C ALA A 43 -16.32 -2.24 6.39
N VAL A 44 -16.49 -1.31 7.32
CA VAL A 44 -15.53 -0.21 7.54
C VAL A 44 -14.22 -0.74 8.13
N SER A 45 -14.30 -1.57 9.17
CA SER A 45 -13.13 -2.13 9.85
C SER A 45 -12.22 -2.90 8.89
N LYS A 46 -12.80 -3.82 8.10
CA LYS A 46 -12.02 -4.58 7.11
C LYS A 46 -11.45 -3.71 5.98
N CYS A 47 -12.14 -2.62 5.61
CA CYS A 47 -11.64 -1.68 4.61
C CYS A 47 -10.39 -0.98 5.14
N ALA A 48 -10.43 -0.48 6.37
CA ALA A 48 -9.27 0.13 7.02
C ALA A 48 -8.07 -0.83 7.08
N ASP A 49 -8.29 -2.10 7.42
CA ASP A 49 -7.26 -3.14 7.39
C ASP A 49 -6.67 -3.34 5.99
N MET A 50 -7.52 -3.42 4.96
CA MET A 50 -7.07 -3.56 3.57
C MET A 50 -6.21 -2.37 3.14
N VAL A 51 -6.57 -1.14 3.53
CA VAL A 51 -5.77 0.05 3.21
C VAL A 51 -4.38 -0.04 3.85
N ALA A 52 -4.27 -0.53 5.09
CA ALA A 52 -2.96 -0.76 5.72
C ALA A 52 -2.12 -1.80 4.96
N LEU A 53 -2.74 -2.90 4.54
CA LEU A 53 -2.11 -3.94 3.72
C LEU A 53 -1.68 -3.42 2.33
N TRP A 54 -2.50 -2.58 1.70
CA TRP A 54 -2.15 -1.94 0.42
C TRP A 54 -0.95 -1.01 0.55
N ARG A 55 -0.86 -0.18 1.60
CA ARG A 55 0.32 0.65 1.86
C ARG A 55 1.59 -0.19 1.98
N ARG A 56 1.50 -1.34 2.65
CA ARG A 56 2.60 -2.30 2.78
C ARG A 56 3.01 -2.88 1.42
N LEU A 57 2.04 -3.24 0.58
CA LEU A 57 2.30 -3.75 -0.77
C LEU A 57 2.97 -2.69 -1.66
N ILE A 58 2.48 -1.45 -1.63
CA ILE A 58 3.07 -0.31 -2.34
C ILE A 58 4.50 -0.04 -1.87
N ALA A 59 4.79 -0.17 -0.57
CA ALA A 59 6.17 -0.03 -0.07
C ALA A 59 7.13 -1.05 -0.71
N PHE A 60 6.71 -2.32 -0.87
CA PHE A 60 7.52 -3.33 -1.57
C PHE A 60 7.70 -3.00 -3.04
N GLU A 61 6.65 -2.52 -3.71
CA GLU A 61 6.71 -2.13 -5.11
C GLU A 61 7.66 -0.96 -5.34
N LEU A 62 7.58 0.10 -4.52
CA LEU A 62 8.49 1.25 -4.59
C LEU A 62 9.94 0.84 -4.43
N MET A 63 10.23 -0.05 -3.47
CA MET A 63 11.58 -0.55 -3.26
C MET A 63 12.10 -1.35 -4.47
N ALA A 64 11.26 -2.20 -5.05
CA ALA A 64 11.62 -2.96 -6.25
C ALA A 64 11.80 -2.06 -7.49
N ALA A 65 10.93 -1.07 -7.66
CA ALA A 65 10.99 -0.11 -8.75
C ALA A 65 12.25 0.76 -8.68
N ALA A 66 12.60 1.25 -7.49
CA ALA A 66 13.84 2.02 -7.29
C ALA A 66 15.09 1.17 -7.59
N GLN A 67 15.09 -0.10 -7.20
CA GLN A 67 16.18 -1.01 -7.57
C GLN A 67 16.25 -1.22 -9.08
N ALA A 68 15.12 -1.40 -9.75
CA ALA A 68 15.08 -1.59 -11.20
C ALA A 68 15.60 -0.36 -11.96
N VAL A 69 15.34 0.84 -11.46
CA VAL A 69 15.93 2.09 -11.99
C VAL A 69 17.44 2.06 -11.85
N ASP A 70 17.97 1.74 -10.66
CA ASP A 70 19.42 1.76 -10.41
C ASP A 70 20.20 0.77 -11.27
N LEU A 71 19.59 -0.39 -11.54
CA LEU A 71 20.19 -1.43 -12.38
C LEU A 71 20.17 -1.08 -13.88
N ARG A 72 19.44 -0.03 -14.29
CA ARG A 72 19.32 0.34 -15.70
C ARG A 72 20.27 1.50 -16.02
N GLU A 73 21.45 1.15 -16.51
CA GLU A 73 22.45 2.12 -16.97
C GLU A 73 21.88 3.06 -18.06
N GLY A 74 22.22 4.34 -17.97
CA GLY A 74 21.82 5.36 -18.95
C GLY A 74 20.34 5.78 -18.90
N LEU A 75 19.55 5.30 -17.93
CA LEU A 75 18.16 5.73 -17.77
C LEU A 75 18.09 7.17 -17.23
N ALA A 76 17.46 8.07 -17.99
CA ALA A 76 17.05 9.38 -17.51
C ALA A 76 15.59 9.35 -17.05
N LEU A 77 15.35 9.59 -15.76
CA LEU A 77 14.00 9.72 -15.21
C LEU A 77 13.41 11.11 -15.48
N ALA A 78 12.10 11.17 -15.72
CA ALA A 78 11.36 12.43 -15.72
C ALA A 78 11.41 13.10 -14.33
N PRO A 79 11.31 14.44 -14.22
CA PRO A 79 11.55 15.16 -12.96
C PRO A 79 10.76 14.64 -11.75
N ARG A 80 9.46 14.32 -11.93
CA ARG A 80 8.61 13.80 -10.85
C ARG A 80 9.00 12.39 -10.44
N THR A 81 9.32 11.52 -11.39
CA THR A 81 9.78 10.16 -11.10
C THR A 81 11.16 10.17 -10.44
N ALA A 82 12.05 11.08 -10.85
CA ALA A 82 13.35 11.29 -10.22
C ALA A 82 13.21 11.75 -8.76
N ALA A 83 12.25 12.63 -8.46
CA ALA A 83 11.94 13.04 -7.10
C ALA A 83 11.43 11.86 -6.24
N VAL A 84 10.54 11.02 -6.79
CA VAL A 84 10.09 9.79 -6.12
C VAL A 84 11.26 8.85 -5.84
N HIS A 85 12.09 8.58 -6.85
CA HIS A 85 13.27 7.73 -6.71
C HIS A 85 14.23 8.25 -5.63
N THR A 86 14.49 9.56 -5.63
CA THR A 86 15.33 10.23 -4.62
C THR A 86 14.73 10.07 -3.22
N ALA A 87 13.42 10.27 -3.06
CA ALA A 87 12.73 10.08 -1.78
C ALA A 87 12.81 8.63 -1.29
N ILE A 88 12.72 7.64 -2.19
CA ILE A 88 12.92 6.23 -1.84
C ILE A 88 14.36 6.00 -1.38
N ARG A 89 15.35 6.51 -2.10
CA ARG A 89 16.78 6.31 -1.80
C ARG A 89 17.25 7.01 -0.52
N ALA A 90 16.56 8.08 -0.10
CA ALA A 90 16.77 8.70 1.20
C ALA A 90 16.34 7.80 2.39
N LEU A 91 15.42 6.84 2.15
CA LEU A 91 14.92 5.92 3.17
C LEU A 91 15.51 4.51 3.05
N VAL A 92 15.78 4.08 1.81
CA VAL A 92 16.19 2.72 1.48
C VAL A 92 17.41 2.76 0.55
N PRO A 93 18.60 2.40 1.05
CA PRO A 93 19.81 2.32 0.24
C PRO A 93 19.65 1.34 -0.92
N ALA A 94 20.42 1.53 -2.00
CA ALA A 94 20.50 0.53 -3.07
C ALA A 94 20.94 -0.85 -2.52
N LEU A 95 20.42 -1.91 -3.12
CA LEU A 95 20.77 -3.28 -2.77
C LEU A 95 21.93 -3.75 -3.65
N ASN A 96 23.15 -3.75 -3.11
CA ASN A 96 24.35 -4.22 -3.82
C ASN A 96 24.68 -5.67 -3.46
N GLU A 97 24.44 -6.05 -2.21
CA GLU A 97 24.63 -7.40 -1.68
C GLU A 97 23.37 -7.82 -0.91
N ASP A 98 23.17 -9.12 -0.76
CA ASP A 98 22.01 -9.64 -0.04
C ASP A 98 21.99 -9.17 1.43
N ARG A 99 20.85 -8.61 1.84
CA ARG A 99 20.58 -8.20 3.23
C ARG A 99 19.11 -8.39 3.58
N PRO A 100 18.74 -8.40 4.87
CA PRO A 100 17.34 -8.39 5.28
C PRO A 100 16.60 -7.14 4.75
N LEU A 101 15.54 -7.35 3.96
CA LEU A 101 14.78 -6.27 3.31
C LEU A 101 13.56 -5.78 4.12
N GLY A 102 13.31 -6.40 5.28
CA GLY A 102 12.14 -6.08 6.11
C GLY A 102 12.20 -4.67 6.72
N VAL A 103 13.39 -4.26 7.20
CA VAL A 103 13.60 -2.92 7.78
C VAL A 103 13.41 -1.84 6.72
N ASP A 104 13.96 -2.06 5.53
CA ASP A 104 13.82 -1.17 4.38
C ASP A 104 12.34 -0.98 3.98
N ALA A 105 11.59 -2.09 3.91
CA ALA A 105 10.16 -2.04 3.64
C ALA A 105 9.33 -1.41 4.76
N GLU A 106 9.78 -1.47 6.01
CA GLU A 106 9.17 -0.77 7.15
C GLU A 106 9.37 0.74 7.10
N ALA A 107 10.57 1.20 6.75
CA ALA A 107 10.84 2.62 6.59
C ALA A 107 9.90 3.25 5.55
N LEU A 108 9.74 2.61 4.39
CA LEU A 108 8.82 3.07 3.33
C LEU A 108 7.36 3.03 3.77
N HIS A 109 6.92 1.93 4.40
CA HIS A 109 5.54 1.82 4.89
C HIS A 109 5.22 2.90 5.94
N ALA A 110 6.12 3.13 6.90
CA ALA A 110 5.95 4.15 7.93
C ALA A 110 5.92 5.57 7.36
N ALA A 111 6.68 5.84 6.28
CA ALA A 111 6.60 7.11 5.56
C ALA A 111 5.24 7.29 4.86
N LEU A 112 4.75 6.24 4.19
CA LEU A 112 3.44 6.24 3.52
C LEU A 112 2.27 6.35 4.52
N ALA A 113 2.33 5.63 5.64
CA ALA A 113 1.28 5.62 6.65
C ALA A 113 1.24 6.92 7.46
N GLY A 114 2.40 7.50 7.77
CA GLY A 114 2.50 8.72 8.57
C GLY A 114 2.27 10.03 7.80
N GLY A 115 1.92 9.99 6.52
CA GLY A 115 1.75 11.20 5.69
C GLY A 115 3.05 11.99 5.46
N ARG A 116 4.21 11.41 5.82
CA ARG A 116 5.54 12.00 5.66
C ARG A 116 6.18 11.65 4.32
N TRP A 117 5.41 11.06 3.40
CA TRP A 117 5.87 10.74 2.06
C TRP A 117 6.12 12.03 1.27
N GLN A 118 7.39 12.31 1.01
CA GLN A 118 7.86 13.50 0.27
C GLN A 118 8.17 13.18 -1.20
N GLY A 119 7.54 12.14 -1.78
CA GLY A 119 7.69 11.85 -3.20
C GLY A 119 7.05 12.93 -4.09
N ALA A 120 6.79 12.62 -5.37
CA ALA A 120 6.11 13.57 -6.24
C ALA A 120 4.73 13.94 -5.67
N SER A 121 4.56 15.19 -5.26
CA SER A 121 3.26 15.74 -4.87
C SER A 121 2.27 15.55 -6.02
N ALA A 122 0.98 15.32 -5.69
CA ALA A 122 -0.08 15.34 -6.69
C ALA A 122 -0.05 16.68 -7.45
N PRO A 123 -0.38 16.70 -8.74
CA PRO A 123 -0.65 17.96 -9.41
C PRO A 123 -1.85 18.63 -8.70
N ALA A 124 -1.80 19.96 -8.56
CA ALA A 124 -2.69 20.73 -7.68
C ALA A 124 -4.18 20.63 -8.08
N ASP A 125 -4.45 20.17 -9.29
CA ASP A 125 -5.77 20.04 -9.92
C ASP A 125 -6.57 18.80 -9.44
N LEU A 126 -5.91 17.73 -8.99
CA LEU A 126 -6.60 16.49 -8.56
C LEU A 126 -7.18 16.53 -7.14
N VAL A 127 -6.85 17.55 -6.33
CA VAL A 127 -7.32 17.66 -4.93
C VAL A 127 -8.61 18.48 -4.82
N GLN A 128 -9.03 19.20 -5.87
CA GLN A 128 -10.12 20.18 -5.79
C GLN A 128 -11.54 19.63 -6.06
N GLU A 129 -11.74 18.35 -6.35
CA GLU A 129 -13.08 17.80 -6.69
C GLU A 129 -13.80 17.06 -5.54
N GLN A 130 -13.39 17.27 -4.28
CA GLN A 130 -14.11 16.73 -3.12
C GLN A 130 -14.38 17.82 -2.08
N ALA A 131 -15.31 18.73 -2.40
CA ALA A 131 -16.00 19.61 -1.46
C ALA A 131 -17.49 19.70 -1.83
#